data_AF-A0A521TRK2-F1
#
_entry.id   AF-A0A521TRK2-F1
#
_cell.length_a   1.000
_cell.length_b   1.000
_cell.length_c   1.000
_cell.angle_alpha   90.00
_cell.angle_beta   90.00
_cell.angle_gamma   90.00
#
_symmetry.space_group_name_H-M   'P 1'
#
loop_
_entity.id
_entity.type
_entity.pdbx_description
1 polymer ?
#
loop_
_entity_poly.entity_id
_entity_poly.type
_entity_poly.pdbx_seq_one_letter_code
_entity_poly.pdbx_strand_id
1 'polypeptide(L)'
;MARTGFGSRFLLGQRNSGLAGRALITTFVLAIALVFCGGAVVACSNGLREVLDPRSALYRLRLPSSGAVVRLSAPIRATSGDQPPLCVVQHEHYVSGKNGGWRLDGTWNRSAGATLLGQSPDARALDRPPLSIRIHEPVDFDPYAPWVVTAEQEAWFRTVLADVPYGGRLRAHCVASGETVFVEGCVDPDGAHLTGCGSTPLTITTGDGTAQPRIDDHASLVAGRLSAGAAAILVALAYLWYVLRARPLADALLRRAGPVPTFRAWPMVVGVVALTLALALAQGVVVWTAATGSAASRGRPGYLFGLLACATAALFALAVRHRRQNLERAMAPVREAQTVPLRDARGGVVELAVSVRDDGAPAAGVLDARPHAWVEVRVEETVAVGKQQVTQLVARKYWPALIPVSDASGSGLIDPSHAEVDLRSTVKTYKQGSSVELARTLAQSPIGTLNPSAGHLRWTVEQSVLDPGESLYVLGPCRRIEDPKAASSYRMDSTMAVVGGTAADRIILHAGDERSLLRSIGLERTYLDLLTAALAGVALSQLAIMLALWAL
;
A
#
# COMPACT_ATOMS: atom_id res chain seq x y z
N MET A 1 32.86 6.85 -31.54
CA MET A 1 31.84 5.79 -31.65
C MET A 1 30.99 5.79 -30.39
N ALA A 2 29.76 6.28 -30.49
CA ALA A 2 28.85 6.46 -29.37
C ALA A 2 28.18 5.12 -29.02
N ARG A 3 28.45 4.59 -27.82
CA ARG A 3 27.61 3.57 -27.18
C ARG A 3 26.67 4.29 -26.23
N THR A 4 25.43 4.46 -26.67
CA THR A 4 24.28 4.88 -25.86
C THR A 4 23.92 3.79 -24.86
N GLY A 5 24.62 3.77 -23.72
CA GLY A 5 24.26 2.97 -22.56
C GLY A 5 23.14 3.66 -21.77
N PHE A 6 21.90 3.55 -22.24
CA PHE A 6 20.69 3.87 -21.48
C PHE A 6 20.47 2.76 -20.44
N GLY A 7 21.26 2.74 -19.38
CA GLY A 7 21.18 1.76 -18.29
C GLY A 7 21.17 2.45 -16.94
N SER A 8 20.03 2.37 -16.24
CA SER A 8 19.86 2.58 -14.79
C SER A 8 20.51 3.85 -14.19
N ARG A 9 19.89 5.03 -14.37
CA ARG A 9 20.36 6.29 -13.75
C ARG A 9 19.52 6.87 -12.61
N PHE A 10 18.45 6.21 -12.14
CA PHE A 10 17.46 6.91 -11.28
C PHE A 10 16.92 6.12 -10.07
N LEU A 11 17.77 5.39 -9.36
CA LEU A 11 17.35 4.78 -8.09
C LEU A 11 18.42 4.97 -7.01
N LEU A 12 18.43 6.13 -6.37
CA LEU A 12 19.28 6.41 -5.21
C LEU A 12 18.50 6.92 -4.00
N GLY A 13 18.54 6.07 -2.96
CA GLY A 13 19.08 6.42 -1.65
C GLY A 13 18.45 7.58 -0.88
N GLN A 14 17.43 7.29 -0.07
CA GLN A 14 17.07 8.20 1.04
C GLN A 14 18.21 8.28 2.08
N ARG A 15 18.67 9.49 2.40
CA ARG A 15 19.30 9.80 3.71
C ARG A 15 18.37 9.37 4.86
N ASN A 16 18.93 8.74 5.89
CA ASN A 16 18.37 8.49 7.25
C ASN A 16 17.52 7.23 7.52
N SER A 17 17.67 6.12 6.77
CA SER A 17 17.38 4.77 7.34
C SER A 17 18.13 3.71 6.55
N GLY A 18 18.85 2.83 7.25
CA GLY A 18 19.77 1.88 6.64
C GLY A 18 19.21 1.12 5.46
N LEU A 19 19.97 1.13 4.36
CA LEU A 19 19.56 0.71 3.03
C LEU A 19 19.17 -0.77 2.94
N ALA A 20 19.65 -1.61 3.84
CA ALA A 20 19.28 -3.03 3.86
C ALA A 20 18.35 -3.41 5.02
N GLY A 21 18.00 -2.46 5.89
CA GLY A 21 16.77 -2.50 6.69
C GLY A 21 15.62 -2.06 5.79
N ARG A 22 15.86 -1.03 4.98
CA ARG A 22 14.98 -0.63 3.87
C ARG A 22 14.86 -1.71 2.82
N ALA A 23 15.89 -2.24 2.16
CA ALA A 23 15.69 -3.30 1.16
C ALA A 23 14.90 -4.49 1.71
N LEU A 24 15.10 -4.87 2.97
CA LEU A 24 14.32 -5.92 3.62
C LEU A 24 12.89 -5.47 3.93
N ILE A 25 12.66 -4.25 4.42
CA ILE A 25 11.33 -3.63 4.59
C ILE A 25 10.64 -3.39 3.24
N THR A 26 11.34 -2.97 2.19
CA THR A 26 10.85 -2.69 0.86
C THR A 26 10.53 -4.00 0.17
N THR A 27 11.34 -5.05 0.33
CA THR A 27 11.04 -6.39 -0.21
C THR A 27 9.92 -7.05 0.59
N PHE A 28 9.87 -6.85 1.91
CA PHE A 28 8.78 -7.34 2.77
C PHE A 28 7.47 -6.59 2.51
N VAL A 29 7.51 -5.27 2.37
CA VAL A 29 6.37 -4.42 1.99
C VAL A 29 5.97 -4.70 0.55
N LEU A 30 6.90 -4.95 -0.37
CA LEU A 30 6.59 -5.35 -1.74
C LEU A 30 5.99 -6.76 -1.77
N ALA A 31 6.49 -7.70 -0.97
CA ALA A 31 5.92 -9.04 -0.85
C ALA A 31 4.52 -9.00 -0.24
N ILE A 32 4.33 -8.24 0.84
CA ILE A 32 3.01 -7.98 1.43
C ILE A 32 2.11 -7.29 0.41
N ALA A 33 2.60 -6.26 -0.29
CA ALA A 33 1.84 -5.56 -1.31
C ALA A 33 1.49 -6.47 -2.49
N LEU A 34 2.36 -7.38 -2.93
CA LEU A 34 2.10 -8.32 -4.01
C LEU A 34 1.09 -9.40 -3.59
N VAL A 35 1.24 -9.95 -2.39
CA VAL A 35 0.27 -10.92 -1.83
C VAL A 35 -1.09 -10.24 -1.61
N PHE A 36 -1.09 -9.02 -1.08
CA PHE A 36 -2.29 -8.23 -0.84
C PHE A 36 -2.95 -7.78 -2.14
N CYS A 37 -2.19 -7.24 -3.10
CA CYS A 37 -2.68 -6.87 -4.43
C CYS A 37 -3.18 -8.11 -5.19
N GLY A 38 -2.50 -9.25 -5.09
CA GLY A 38 -2.95 -10.51 -5.70
C GLY A 38 -4.30 -10.94 -5.14
N GLY A 39 -4.44 -11.00 -3.82
CA GLY A 39 -5.71 -11.32 -3.15
C GLY A 39 -6.81 -10.31 -3.44
N ALA A 40 -6.48 -9.02 -3.44
CA ALA A 40 -7.41 -7.93 -3.71
C ALA A 40 -7.87 -7.87 -5.18
N VAL A 41 -7.00 -8.20 -6.14
CA VAL A 41 -7.37 -8.28 -7.57
C VAL A 41 -8.33 -9.44 -7.79
N VAL A 42 -8.07 -10.60 -7.19
CA VAL A 42 -8.98 -11.75 -7.26
C VAL A 42 -10.32 -11.41 -6.60
N ALA A 43 -10.30 -10.81 -5.41
CA ALA A 43 -11.52 -10.38 -4.71
C ALA A 43 -12.31 -9.36 -5.55
N CYS A 44 -11.64 -8.34 -6.09
CA CYS A 44 -12.24 -7.32 -6.96
C CYS A 44 -12.83 -7.92 -8.23
N SER A 45 -12.10 -8.84 -8.90
CA SER A 45 -12.60 -9.53 -10.08
C SER A 45 -13.85 -10.36 -9.77
N ASN A 46 -13.90 -11.02 -8.62
CA ASN A 46 -15.07 -11.80 -8.21
C ASN A 46 -16.26 -10.89 -7.87
N GLY A 47 -16.02 -9.79 -7.15
CA GLY A 47 -17.06 -8.79 -6.88
C GLY A 47 -17.60 -8.15 -8.16
N LEU A 48 -16.73 -7.82 -9.12
CA LEU A 48 -17.14 -7.26 -10.41
C LEU A 48 -17.96 -8.26 -11.23
N ARG A 49 -17.61 -9.55 -11.21
CA ARG A 49 -18.43 -10.60 -11.83
C ARG A 49 -19.81 -10.68 -11.18
N GLU A 50 -19.93 -10.61 -9.86
CA GLU A 50 -21.23 -10.64 -9.17
C GLU A 50 -22.10 -9.42 -9.48
N VAL A 51 -21.50 -8.23 -9.68
CA VAL A 51 -22.22 -7.02 -10.11
C VAL A 51 -22.62 -7.08 -11.58
N LEU A 52 -21.81 -7.69 -12.43
CA LEU A 52 -22.09 -7.74 -13.88
C LEU A 52 -22.92 -8.95 -14.29
N ASP A 53 -23.00 -9.99 -13.47
CA ASP A 53 -23.77 -11.20 -13.76
C ASP A 53 -25.24 -11.01 -13.37
N PRO A 54 -26.18 -10.96 -14.34
CA PRO A 54 -27.62 -10.86 -14.05
C PRO A 54 -28.17 -12.09 -13.32
N ARG A 55 -27.41 -13.20 -13.26
CA ARG A 55 -27.77 -14.41 -12.50
C ARG A 55 -27.33 -14.35 -11.04
N SER A 56 -26.59 -13.32 -10.63
CA SER A 56 -26.18 -13.15 -9.24
C SER A 56 -27.38 -12.93 -8.33
N ALA A 57 -27.23 -13.27 -7.04
CA ALA A 57 -28.29 -13.13 -6.04
C ALA A 57 -28.83 -11.70 -5.96
N LEU A 58 -27.98 -10.69 -6.24
CA LEU A 58 -28.34 -9.26 -6.22
C LEU A 58 -29.47 -8.92 -7.20
N TYR A 59 -29.41 -9.47 -8.42
CA TYR A 59 -30.41 -9.20 -9.46
C TYR A 59 -31.51 -10.26 -9.46
N ARG A 60 -31.13 -11.53 -9.28
CA ARG A 60 -32.06 -12.66 -9.34
C ARG A 60 -33.19 -12.52 -8.33
N LEU A 61 -32.91 -12.10 -7.09
CA LEU A 61 -33.89 -12.02 -6.01
C LEU A 61 -34.93 -10.89 -6.20
N ARG A 62 -34.67 -9.91 -7.08
CA ARG A 62 -35.61 -8.82 -7.39
C ARG A 62 -36.49 -9.08 -8.59
N LEU A 63 -35.98 -9.84 -9.55
CA LEU A 63 -36.74 -10.19 -10.75
C LEU A 63 -37.85 -11.19 -10.38
N PRO A 64 -39.01 -11.17 -11.07
CA PRO A 64 -40.03 -12.20 -10.91
C PRO A 64 -39.43 -13.60 -11.06
N SER A 65 -40.00 -14.58 -10.36
CA SER A 65 -39.57 -15.97 -10.52
C SER A 65 -39.72 -16.38 -12.00
N SER A 66 -38.70 -17.02 -12.57
CA SER A 66 -38.77 -17.55 -13.95
C SER A 66 -38.42 -19.03 -13.92
N GLY A 67 -39.27 -19.87 -14.52
CA GLY A 67 -39.09 -21.32 -14.58
C GLY A 67 -39.67 -22.07 -13.37
N ALA A 68 -38.95 -23.11 -12.93
CA ALA A 68 -39.39 -24.06 -11.89
C ALA A 68 -39.13 -23.60 -10.43
N VAL A 69 -38.44 -22.47 -10.25
CA VAL A 69 -38.09 -21.93 -8.93
C VAL A 69 -39.29 -21.16 -8.37
N VAL A 70 -39.76 -21.55 -7.20
CA VAL A 70 -40.83 -20.88 -6.45
C VAL A 70 -40.24 -20.02 -5.34
N ARG A 71 -40.81 -18.83 -5.19
CA ARG A 71 -40.52 -17.91 -4.09
C ARG A 71 -41.77 -17.68 -3.27
N LEU A 72 -41.65 -17.88 -1.96
CA LEU A 72 -42.75 -17.81 -1.02
C LEU A 72 -42.34 -16.97 0.18
N SER A 73 -43.24 -16.09 0.63
CA SER A 73 -43.16 -15.48 1.96
C SER A 73 -44.27 -16.08 2.80
N ALA A 74 -43.92 -16.73 3.92
CA ALA A 74 -44.91 -17.37 4.77
C ALA A 74 -44.43 -17.54 6.22
N PRO A 75 -45.35 -17.52 7.19
CA PRO A 75 -45.06 -17.99 8.54
C PRO A 75 -44.78 -19.50 8.53
N ILE A 76 -43.71 -19.90 9.21
CA ILE A 76 -43.41 -21.32 9.50
C ILE A 76 -44.18 -21.74 10.76
N ARG A 77 -44.81 -22.92 10.74
CA ARG A 77 -45.37 -23.56 11.94
C ARG A 77 -44.76 -24.94 12.17
N ALA A 78 -44.59 -25.28 13.45
CA ALA A 78 -44.28 -26.64 13.86
C ALA A 78 -45.51 -27.56 13.66
N THR A 79 -45.34 -28.73 13.06
CA THR A 79 -46.41 -29.70 12.75
C THR A 79 -46.67 -30.68 13.91
N SER A 80 -45.87 -30.65 14.99
CA SER A 80 -45.91 -31.68 16.07
C SER A 80 -45.56 -31.18 17.48
N GLY A 81 -45.66 -29.87 17.78
CA GLY A 81 -45.27 -29.32 19.10
C GLY A 81 -43.75 -29.23 19.32
N ASP A 82 -42.96 -29.70 18.35
CA ASP A 82 -41.51 -29.58 18.31
C ASP A 82 -41.10 -28.11 18.05
N GLN A 83 -40.57 -27.45 19.07
CA GLN A 83 -39.99 -26.12 18.95
C GLN A 83 -38.48 -26.18 19.19
N PRO A 84 -37.66 -25.50 18.37
CA PRO A 84 -37.99 -24.81 17.11
C PRO A 84 -38.32 -25.74 15.91
N PRO A 85 -39.21 -25.30 14.98
CA PRO A 85 -39.64 -26.08 13.80
C PRO A 85 -38.54 -26.37 12.78
N LEU A 86 -37.54 -25.48 12.67
CA LEU A 86 -36.44 -25.62 11.73
C LEU A 86 -35.15 -25.16 12.40
N CYS A 87 -34.11 -25.99 12.35
CA CYS A 87 -32.77 -25.64 12.79
C CYS A 87 -31.69 -26.29 11.93
N VAL A 88 -30.60 -25.55 11.77
CA VAL A 88 -29.30 -26.08 11.34
C VAL A 88 -28.34 -25.91 12.51
N VAL A 89 -27.77 -27.03 12.98
CA VAL A 89 -26.86 -27.09 14.13
C VAL A 89 -25.48 -27.55 13.67
N GLN A 90 -24.45 -26.84 14.07
CA GLN A 90 -23.05 -27.13 13.80
C GLN A 90 -22.35 -27.49 15.09
N HIS A 91 -21.52 -28.53 15.04
CA HIS A 91 -20.62 -28.90 16.14
C HIS A 91 -19.20 -28.48 15.78
N GLU A 92 -18.56 -27.78 16.72
CA GLU A 92 -17.18 -27.37 16.58
C GLU A 92 -16.34 -27.90 17.77
N HIS A 93 -15.23 -28.57 17.49
CA HIS A 93 -14.22 -28.87 18.51
C HIS A 93 -13.07 -27.86 18.49
N TYR A 94 -12.41 -27.69 19.64
CA TYR A 94 -11.24 -26.82 19.74
C TYR A 94 -9.95 -27.63 19.58
N VAL A 95 -9.15 -27.28 18.57
CA VAL A 95 -7.79 -27.80 18.41
C VAL A 95 -6.82 -26.88 19.16
N SER A 96 -5.98 -27.42 20.03
CA SER A 96 -4.94 -26.66 20.75
C SER A 96 -3.61 -26.62 19.99
N GLY A 97 -2.77 -25.60 20.23
CA GLY A 97 -1.43 -25.47 19.64
C GLY A 97 -1.20 -24.16 18.88
N LYS A 98 -0.12 -24.09 18.09
CA LYS A 98 0.28 -22.87 17.34
C LYS A 98 -0.75 -22.40 16.29
N ASN A 99 -1.58 -23.30 15.79
CA ASN A 99 -2.72 -23.01 14.89
C ASN A 99 -4.06 -23.32 15.58
N GLY A 100 -4.11 -23.10 16.90
CA GLY A 100 -5.28 -23.45 17.70
C GLY A 100 -6.52 -22.68 17.26
N GLY A 101 -7.67 -23.34 17.30
CA GLY A 101 -8.92 -22.78 16.83
C GLY A 101 -10.05 -23.80 16.78
N TRP A 102 -11.27 -23.28 16.64
CA TRP A 102 -12.47 -24.08 16.47
C TRP A 102 -12.54 -24.67 15.05
N ARG A 103 -12.91 -25.95 14.94
CA ARG A 103 -13.02 -26.68 13.68
C ARG A 103 -14.40 -27.31 13.60
N LEU A 104 -15.05 -27.20 12.44
CA LEU A 104 -16.35 -27.80 12.19
C LEU A 104 -16.18 -29.31 12.02
N ASP A 105 -16.89 -30.08 12.84
CA ASP A 105 -16.93 -31.56 12.75
C ASP A 105 -18.08 -32.05 11.88
N GLY A 106 -19.22 -31.37 11.97
CA GLY A 106 -20.43 -31.77 11.26
C GLY A 106 -21.52 -30.72 11.32
N THR A 107 -22.55 -30.93 10.50
CA THR A 107 -23.77 -30.12 10.49
C THR A 107 -24.97 -31.07 10.52
N TRP A 108 -25.91 -30.79 11.42
CA TRP A 108 -27.14 -31.54 11.62
C TRP A 108 -28.33 -30.64 11.35
N ASN A 109 -29.28 -31.15 10.59
CA ASN A 109 -30.48 -30.43 10.23
C ASN A 109 -31.69 -31.03 10.94
N ARG A 110 -32.49 -30.17 11.54
CA ARG A 110 -33.82 -30.51 12.05
C ARG A 110 -34.85 -29.79 11.20
N SER A 111 -35.54 -30.56 10.36
CA SER A 111 -36.67 -30.09 9.54
C SER A 111 -37.98 -30.83 9.82
N ALA A 112 -37.96 -31.77 10.78
CA ALA A 112 -39.11 -32.61 11.12
C ALA A 112 -40.30 -31.73 11.57
N GLY A 113 -41.27 -31.58 10.67
CA GLY A 113 -42.52 -30.89 10.95
C GLY A 113 -42.45 -29.36 10.82
N ALA A 114 -41.78 -28.80 9.80
CA ALA A 114 -42.01 -27.41 9.41
C ALA A 114 -43.07 -27.32 8.31
N THR A 115 -44.19 -26.66 8.57
CA THR A 115 -45.23 -26.35 7.57
C THR A 115 -45.22 -24.86 7.27
N LEU A 116 -45.04 -24.50 6.00
CA LEU A 116 -45.27 -23.15 5.51
C LEU A 116 -46.77 -22.95 5.26
N LEU A 117 -47.34 -21.88 5.81
CA LEU A 117 -48.74 -21.50 5.58
C LEU A 117 -48.77 -20.20 4.78
N GLY A 118 -48.69 -20.28 3.45
CA GLY A 118 -48.70 -19.08 2.62
C GLY A 118 -49.15 -19.32 1.18
N GLN A 119 -49.52 -18.23 0.53
CA GLN A 119 -49.74 -18.18 -0.92
C GLN A 119 -48.52 -17.50 -1.55
N SER A 120 -47.95 -18.08 -2.60
CA SER A 120 -46.96 -17.37 -3.40
C SER A 120 -47.62 -16.14 -4.04
N PRO A 121 -46.92 -15.00 -4.21
CA PRO A 121 -47.42 -13.89 -5.02
C PRO A 121 -47.87 -14.35 -6.41
N ASP A 122 -47.16 -15.32 -7.00
CA ASP A 122 -47.49 -15.92 -8.29
C ASP A 122 -48.72 -16.84 -8.20
N ALA A 123 -48.95 -17.49 -7.05
CA ALA A 123 -50.13 -18.32 -6.79
C ALA A 123 -51.40 -17.50 -6.50
N ARG A 124 -51.27 -16.29 -5.93
CA ARG A 124 -52.36 -15.32 -5.80
C ARG A 124 -52.84 -14.82 -7.16
N ALA A 125 -51.94 -14.63 -8.12
CA ALA A 125 -52.29 -14.25 -9.49
C ALA A 125 -53.00 -15.37 -10.27
N LEU A 126 -52.89 -16.62 -9.80
CA LEU A 126 -53.44 -17.83 -10.44
C LEU A 126 -54.60 -18.47 -9.66
N ASP A 127 -55.11 -17.81 -8.62
CA ASP A 127 -56.24 -18.24 -7.76
C ASP A 127 -56.13 -19.69 -7.23
N ARG A 128 -54.91 -20.07 -6.79
CA ARG A 128 -54.62 -21.42 -6.26
C ARG A 128 -54.80 -21.49 -4.73
N PRO A 129 -55.23 -22.64 -4.17
CA PRO A 129 -55.36 -22.82 -2.72
C PRO A 129 -54.01 -22.61 -2.01
N PRO A 130 -54.02 -22.16 -0.73
CA PRO A 130 -52.81 -21.94 0.04
C PRO A 130 -52.00 -23.24 0.14
N LEU A 131 -50.72 -23.18 -0.22
CA LEU A 131 -49.85 -24.34 -0.22
C LEU A 131 -49.41 -24.61 1.22
N SER A 132 -49.81 -25.75 1.78
CA SER A 132 -49.23 -26.28 3.02
C SER A 132 -48.01 -27.12 2.69
N ILE A 133 -46.83 -26.51 2.73
CA ILE A 133 -45.62 -27.13 2.21
C ILE A 133 -44.79 -27.66 3.37
N ARG A 134 -44.50 -28.97 3.37
CA ARG A 134 -43.55 -29.57 4.32
C ARG A 134 -42.13 -29.53 3.77
N ILE A 135 -41.19 -29.21 4.64
CA ILE A 135 -39.75 -29.20 4.35
C ILE A 135 -39.17 -30.55 4.76
N HIS A 136 -38.70 -31.35 3.78
CA HIS A 136 -38.14 -32.70 4.04
C HIS A 136 -36.63 -32.80 3.78
N GLU A 137 -36.02 -31.80 3.14
CA GLU A 137 -34.61 -31.81 2.73
C GLU A 137 -33.71 -30.96 3.65
N PRO A 138 -32.38 -31.15 3.58
CA PRO A 138 -31.43 -30.22 4.19
C PRO A 138 -31.68 -28.80 3.68
N VAL A 139 -31.93 -27.90 4.61
CA VAL A 139 -32.14 -26.47 4.34
C VAL A 139 -30.82 -25.74 4.42
N ASP A 140 -30.61 -24.83 3.48
CA ASP A 140 -29.60 -23.79 3.61
C ASP A 140 -30.23 -22.48 4.08
N PHE A 141 -29.57 -21.80 4.99
CA PHE A 141 -30.00 -20.50 5.47
C PHE A 141 -29.16 -19.44 4.76
N ASP A 142 -29.81 -18.47 4.14
CA ASP A 142 -29.13 -17.31 3.54
C ASP A 142 -29.90 -16.05 3.97
N PRO A 143 -29.29 -15.12 4.74
CA PRO A 143 -27.93 -15.19 5.28
C PRO A 143 -27.79 -16.19 6.44
N TYR A 144 -26.75 -17.04 6.43
CA TYR A 144 -26.47 -17.94 7.55
C TYR A 144 -25.74 -17.22 8.68
N ALA A 145 -26.41 -17.01 9.81
CA ALA A 145 -25.86 -16.35 10.99
C ALA A 145 -26.07 -17.20 12.28
N PRO A 146 -25.29 -18.28 12.48
CA PRO A 146 -25.49 -19.17 13.63
C PRO A 146 -24.91 -18.56 14.91
N TRP A 147 -25.67 -18.64 16.00
CA TRP A 147 -25.25 -18.21 17.33
C TRP A 147 -24.71 -19.39 18.15
N VAL A 148 -23.85 -19.10 19.13
CA VAL A 148 -23.40 -20.12 20.10
C VAL A 148 -24.59 -20.44 21.00
N VAL A 149 -24.94 -21.71 21.09
CA VAL A 149 -26.10 -22.14 21.87
C VAL A 149 -25.80 -22.08 23.37
N THR A 150 -26.83 -21.88 24.19
CA THR A 150 -26.70 -21.94 25.66
C THR A 150 -26.53 -23.39 26.13
N ALA A 151 -26.08 -23.60 27.36
CA ALA A 151 -25.94 -24.96 27.92
C ALA A 151 -27.27 -25.74 27.95
N GLU A 152 -28.38 -25.04 28.20
CA GLU A 152 -29.73 -25.63 28.16
C GLU A 152 -30.10 -26.05 26.73
N GLN A 153 -29.84 -25.19 25.75
CA GLN A 153 -30.07 -25.50 24.33
C GLN A 153 -29.15 -26.63 23.85
N GLU A 154 -27.90 -26.67 24.29
CA GLU A 154 -26.97 -27.75 23.98
C GLU A 154 -27.47 -29.09 24.50
N ALA A 155 -27.92 -29.15 25.76
CA ALA A 155 -28.50 -30.36 26.34
C ALA A 155 -29.72 -30.81 25.53
N TRP A 156 -30.59 -29.87 25.13
CA TRP A 156 -31.74 -30.17 24.28
C TRP A 156 -31.34 -30.65 22.88
N PHE A 157 -30.39 -30.01 22.20
CA PHE A 157 -29.95 -30.43 20.87
C PHE A 157 -29.36 -31.84 20.88
N ARG A 158 -28.62 -32.20 21.93
CA ARG A 158 -28.03 -33.53 22.09
C ARG A 158 -29.05 -34.63 22.40
N THR A 159 -30.23 -34.30 22.93
CA THR A 159 -31.30 -35.29 23.14
C THR A 159 -32.13 -35.52 21.88
N VAL A 160 -32.28 -34.50 21.04
CA VAL A 160 -33.19 -34.54 19.87
C VAL A 160 -32.48 -34.79 18.54
N LEU A 161 -31.17 -34.54 18.45
CA LEU A 161 -30.37 -34.85 17.27
C LEU A 161 -29.49 -36.06 17.58
N ALA A 162 -29.73 -37.15 16.86
CA ALA A 162 -28.87 -38.33 16.93
C ALA A 162 -27.45 -37.97 16.46
N ASP A 163 -26.45 -38.61 17.07
CA ASP A 163 -25.05 -38.61 16.61
C ASP A 163 -24.29 -37.27 16.73
N VAL A 164 -24.77 -36.29 17.50
CA VAL A 164 -23.99 -35.07 17.81
C VAL A 164 -22.86 -35.41 18.80
N PRO A 165 -21.57 -35.24 18.44
CA PRO A 165 -20.43 -35.68 19.27
C PRO A 165 -20.36 -34.97 20.62
N TYR A 166 -20.10 -35.69 21.71
CA TYR A 166 -19.91 -35.10 23.04
C TYR A 166 -18.66 -34.20 23.12
N GLY A 167 -18.74 -33.12 23.91
CA GLY A 167 -17.70 -32.09 23.99
C GLY A 167 -17.79 -31.07 22.85
N GLY A 168 -16.85 -30.12 22.79
CA GLY A 168 -16.88 -29.01 21.82
C GLY A 168 -17.96 -27.97 22.16
N ARG A 169 -18.24 -27.06 21.21
CA ARG A 169 -19.35 -26.11 21.30
C ARG A 169 -20.33 -26.34 20.17
N LEU A 170 -21.60 -26.10 20.43
CA LEU A 170 -22.64 -26.10 19.41
C LEU A 170 -22.98 -24.68 18.96
N ARG A 171 -23.24 -24.53 17.66
CA ARG A 171 -23.76 -23.30 17.07
C ARG A 171 -25.02 -23.64 16.30
N ALA A 172 -26.07 -22.85 16.43
CA ALA A 172 -27.33 -23.12 15.77
C ALA A 172 -27.83 -21.88 15.04
N HIS A 173 -28.56 -22.11 13.95
CA HIS A 173 -29.46 -21.14 13.36
C HIS A 173 -30.83 -21.79 13.27
N CYS A 174 -31.82 -21.20 13.92
CA CYS A 174 -33.14 -21.76 14.09
C CYS A 174 -34.22 -20.71 13.80
N VAL A 175 -35.35 -21.17 13.28
CA VAL A 175 -36.54 -20.34 13.04
C VAL A 175 -37.57 -20.64 14.11
N ALA A 176 -38.15 -19.60 14.72
CA ALA A 176 -39.22 -19.79 15.69
C ALA A 176 -40.55 -20.12 15.00
N SER A 177 -41.42 -20.88 15.66
CA SER A 177 -42.77 -21.10 15.16
C SER A 177 -43.55 -19.78 15.14
N GLY A 178 -44.16 -19.45 14.01
CA GLY A 178 -44.86 -18.19 13.75
C GLY A 178 -43.98 -17.11 13.10
N GLU A 179 -42.67 -17.33 12.99
CA GLU A 179 -41.76 -16.41 12.31
C GLU A 179 -42.00 -16.46 10.79
N THR A 180 -42.05 -15.29 10.16
CA THR A 180 -42.22 -15.18 8.71
C THR A 180 -40.86 -15.30 8.05
N VAL A 181 -40.75 -16.21 7.09
CA VAL A 181 -39.52 -16.42 6.32
C VAL A 181 -39.79 -16.23 4.83
N PHE A 182 -38.73 -15.91 4.11
CA PHE A 182 -38.71 -15.98 2.66
C PHE A 182 -38.02 -17.27 2.22
N VAL A 183 -38.66 -18.04 1.34
CA VAL A 183 -38.20 -19.36 0.90
C VAL A 183 -38.01 -19.35 -0.61
N GLU A 184 -36.88 -19.87 -1.06
CA GLU A 184 -36.55 -20.08 -2.47
C GLU A 184 -36.23 -21.57 -2.68
N GLY A 185 -37.02 -22.24 -3.52
CA GLY A 185 -36.87 -23.67 -3.80
C GLY A 185 -37.68 -24.10 -5.01
N CYS A 186 -37.72 -25.40 -5.28
CA CYS A 186 -38.53 -25.96 -6.37
C CYS A 186 -39.70 -26.75 -5.78
N VAL A 187 -40.83 -26.73 -6.47
CA VAL A 187 -41.97 -27.57 -6.09
C VAL A 187 -41.68 -28.98 -6.55
N ASP A 188 -41.78 -29.91 -5.61
CA ASP A 188 -41.64 -31.35 -5.86
C ASP A 188 -42.71 -31.83 -6.85
N PRO A 189 -42.50 -32.89 -7.66
CA PRO A 189 -43.47 -33.36 -8.64
C PRO A 189 -44.87 -33.64 -8.05
N ASP A 190 -44.93 -33.98 -6.77
CA ASP A 190 -46.17 -34.25 -6.02
C ASP A 190 -46.96 -32.97 -5.67
N GLY A 191 -46.40 -31.79 -5.90
CA GLY A 191 -47.05 -30.49 -5.67
C GLY A 191 -47.24 -30.09 -4.21
N ALA A 192 -46.92 -30.98 -3.26
CA ALA A 192 -47.15 -30.80 -1.82
C ALA A 192 -45.89 -30.39 -1.02
N HIS A 193 -44.72 -30.43 -1.65
CA HIS A 193 -43.42 -30.23 -0.99
C HIS A 193 -42.55 -29.22 -1.74
N LEU A 194 -41.68 -28.55 -0.99
CA LEU A 194 -40.60 -27.74 -1.55
C LEU A 194 -39.30 -28.48 -1.28
N THR A 195 -38.52 -28.61 -2.35
CA THR A 195 -37.23 -29.27 -2.39
C THR A 195 -36.19 -28.30 -2.96
N GLY A 196 -34.93 -28.69 -2.91
CA GLY A 196 -33.87 -28.03 -3.65
C GLY A 196 -34.11 -28.08 -5.15
N CYS A 197 -33.71 -27.03 -5.86
CA CYS A 197 -33.74 -27.02 -7.32
C CYS A 197 -32.51 -27.76 -7.88
N GLY A 198 -32.63 -29.07 -8.09
CA GLY A 198 -31.53 -29.89 -8.61
C GLY A 198 -30.36 -29.94 -7.62
N SER A 199 -29.23 -29.32 -7.96
CA SER A 199 -28.05 -29.29 -7.08
C SER A 199 -28.06 -28.15 -6.05
N THR A 200 -29.00 -27.20 -6.13
CA THR A 200 -29.10 -26.11 -5.16
C THR A 200 -30.10 -26.46 -4.06
N PRO A 201 -29.71 -26.42 -2.78
CA PRO A 201 -30.61 -26.75 -1.67
C PRO A 201 -31.74 -25.73 -1.53
N LEU A 202 -32.80 -26.14 -0.83
CA LEU A 202 -33.87 -25.22 -0.41
C LEU A 202 -33.26 -24.10 0.45
N THR A 203 -33.45 -22.84 0.05
CA THR A 203 -32.85 -21.69 0.74
C THR A 203 -33.90 -20.94 1.54
N ILE A 204 -33.61 -20.67 2.82
CA ILE A 204 -34.49 -19.93 3.73
C ILE A 204 -33.82 -18.67 4.23
N THR A 205 -34.57 -17.57 4.18
CA THR A 205 -34.19 -16.25 4.67
C THR A 205 -35.08 -15.88 5.86
N THR A 206 -34.45 -15.69 7.00
CA THR A 206 -35.08 -15.26 8.24
C THR A 206 -35.18 -13.74 8.32
N GLY A 207 -36.09 -13.21 9.15
CA GLY A 207 -36.28 -11.78 9.35
C GLY A 207 -37.67 -11.28 8.97
N ASP A 208 -37.76 -10.40 7.98
CA ASP A 208 -38.98 -9.65 7.64
C ASP A 208 -39.89 -10.38 6.62
N GLY A 209 -39.57 -11.63 6.29
CA GLY A 209 -40.30 -12.39 5.27
C GLY A 209 -40.03 -11.95 3.84
N THR A 210 -39.03 -11.11 3.58
CA THR A 210 -38.62 -10.69 2.23
C THR A 210 -37.24 -11.23 1.86
N ALA A 211 -36.86 -11.09 0.59
CA ALA A 211 -35.51 -11.40 0.14
C ALA A 211 -34.48 -10.30 0.52
N GLN A 212 -34.91 -9.17 1.09
CA GLN A 212 -34.05 -8.01 1.34
C GLN A 212 -32.85 -8.33 2.25
N PRO A 213 -32.98 -9.10 3.35
CA PRO A 213 -31.83 -9.44 4.19
C PRO A 213 -30.71 -10.17 3.45
N ARG A 214 -31.04 -11.02 2.46
CA ARG A 214 -30.06 -11.66 1.57
C ARG A 214 -29.39 -10.66 0.65
N ILE A 215 -30.20 -9.83 0.00
CA ILE A 215 -29.72 -8.80 -0.91
C ILE A 215 -28.70 -7.90 -0.19
N ASP A 216 -29.01 -7.47 1.03
CA ASP A 216 -28.14 -6.62 1.85
C ASP A 216 -26.82 -7.34 2.22
N ASP A 217 -26.86 -8.62 2.58
CA ASP A 217 -25.66 -9.41 2.91
C ASP A 217 -24.75 -9.56 1.68
N HIS A 218 -25.32 -10.00 0.54
CA HIS A 218 -24.60 -10.12 -0.73
C HIS A 218 -24.05 -8.78 -1.22
N ALA A 219 -24.82 -7.69 -1.10
CA ALA A 219 -24.37 -6.35 -1.45
C ALA A 219 -23.19 -5.91 -0.58
N SER A 220 -23.25 -6.19 0.72
CA SER A 220 -22.15 -5.86 1.64
C SER A 220 -20.87 -6.66 1.35
N LEU A 221 -20.99 -7.93 0.95
CA LEU A 221 -19.87 -8.78 0.56
C LEU A 221 -19.21 -8.27 -0.73
N VAL A 222 -20.02 -7.94 -1.74
CA VAL A 222 -19.56 -7.34 -3.00
C VAL A 222 -18.88 -5.99 -2.76
N ALA A 223 -19.48 -5.11 -1.95
CA ALA A 223 -18.89 -3.83 -1.56
C ALA A 223 -17.52 -4.03 -0.90
N GLY A 224 -17.41 -4.99 0.02
CA GLY A 224 -16.15 -5.31 0.70
C GLY A 224 -15.06 -5.78 -0.28
N ARG A 225 -15.42 -6.65 -1.24
CA ARG A 225 -14.51 -7.15 -2.28
C ARG A 225 -14.00 -6.05 -3.20
N LEU A 226 -14.89 -5.16 -3.65
CA LEU A 226 -14.53 -4.02 -4.50
C LEU A 226 -13.68 -2.98 -3.73
N SER A 227 -14.00 -2.75 -2.46
CA SER A 227 -13.23 -1.88 -1.56
C SER A 227 -11.81 -2.40 -1.32
N ALA A 228 -11.61 -3.71 -1.25
CA ALA A 228 -10.28 -4.33 -1.16
C ALA A 228 -9.44 -4.05 -2.40
N GLY A 229 -10.03 -4.14 -3.60
CA GLY A 229 -9.38 -3.76 -4.85
C GLY A 229 -8.90 -2.30 -4.83
N ALA A 230 -9.78 -1.38 -4.40
CA ALA A 230 -9.42 0.04 -4.25
C ALA A 230 -8.28 0.26 -3.25
N ALA A 231 -8.32 -0.39 -2.09
CA ALA A 231 -7.26 -0.29 -1.09
C ALA A 231 -5.90 -0.76 -1.64
N ALA A 232 -5.88 -1.86 -2.40
CA ALA A 232 -4.67 -2.36 -3.05
C ALA A 232 -4.09 -1.36 -4.06
N ILE A 233 -4.94 -0.71 -4.86
CA ILE A 233 -4.52 0.35 -5.78
C ILE A 233 -3.90 1.51 -5.01
N LEU A 234 -4.54 1.96 -3.91
CA LEU A 234 -4.01 3.04 -3.07
C LEU A 234 -2.63 2.68 -2.47
N VAL A 235 -2.44 1.44 -2.01
CA VAL A 235 -1.15 0.97 -1.49
C VAL A 235 -0.09 0.93 -2.59
N ALA A 236 -0.42 0.43 -3.78
CA ALA A 236 0.50 0.39 -4.92
C ALA A 236 0.92 1.81 -5.34
N LEU A 237 -0.03 2.75 -5.40
CA LEU A 237 0.23 4.16 -5.68
C LEU A 237 1.07 4.82 -4.59
N ALA A 238 0.87 4.48 -3.31
CA ALA A 238 1.69 4.97 -2.23
C ALA A 238 3.13 4.43 -2.27
N TYR A 239 3.29 3.16 -2.62
CA TYR A 239 4.58 2.55 -2.83
C TYR A 239 5.32 3.17 -4.03
N LEU A 240 4.63 3.36 -5.15
CA LEU A 240 5.24 3.96 -6.34
C LEU A 240 5.63 5.42 -6.08
N TRP A 241 4.85 6.17 -5.28
CA TRP A 241 5.26 7.49 -4.79
C TRP A 241 6.47 7.39 -3.86
N TYR A 242 6.54 6.34 -3.04
CA TYR A 242 7.68 6.11 -2.17
C TYR A 242 8.98 6.02 -2.98
N VAL A 243 8.95 5.24 -4.07
CA VAL A 243 10.09 4.97 -4.94
C VAL A 243 10.44 6.15 -5.87
N LEU A 244 9.45 6.82 -6.46
CA LEU A 244 9.68 7.84 -7.51
C LEU A 244 9.92 9.27 -7.02
N ARG A 245 9.78 9.55 -5.71
CA ARG A 245 9.94 10.93 -5.19
C ARG A 245 11.40 11.39 -5.31
N ALA A 246 11.62 12.60 -5.84
CA ALA A 246 12.92 13.27 -5.92
C ALA A 246 13.31 13.83 -4.54
N ARG A 247 13.70 12.95 -3.61
CA ARG A 247 13.68 13.22 -2.16
C ARG A 247 14.75 14.17 -1.63
N PRO A 248 16.06 14.00 -1.90
CA PRO A 248 17.06 14.86 -1.27
C PRO A 248 17.11 16.27 -1.89
N LEU A 249 16.94 16.34 -3.21
CA LEU A 249 17.15 17.56 -3.99
C LEU A 249 15.97 18.53 -3.90
N ALA A 250 14.74 18.06 -4.08
CA ALA A 250 13.56 18.93 -3.93
C ALA A 250 13.42 19.44 -2.49
N ASP A 251 13.77 18.62 -1.49
CA ASP A 251 13.74 19.04 -0.09
C ASP A 251 14.88 20.03 0.24
N ALA A 252 16.04 19.92 -0.43
CA ALA A 252 17.13 20.91 -0.33
C ALA A 252 16.75 22.25 -0.97
N LEU A 253 16.16 22.22 -2.17
CA LEU A 253 15.62 23.38 -2.86
C LEU A 253 14.52 24.08 -2.04
N LEU A 254 13.63 23.31 -1.42
CA LEU A 254 12.60 23.82 -0.51
C LEU A 254 13.18 24.56 0.69
N ARG A 255 14.24 24.03 1.32
CA ARG A 255 14.92 24.71 2.44
C ARG A 255 15.47 26.08 2.01
N ARG A 256 15.89 26.19 0.75
CA ARG A 256 16.42 27.42 0.17
C ARG A 256 15.35 28.42 -0.24
N ALA A 257 14.19 27.95 -0.67
CA ALA A 257 13.03 28.79 -1.03
C ALA A 257 12.40 29.54 0.17
N GLY A 258 12.90 29.34 1.40
CA GLY A 258 12.48 30.04 2.59
C GLY A 258 11.64 29.20 3.56
N PRO A 259 11.11 29.80 4.64
CA PRO A 259 10.33 29.08 5.64
C PRO A 259 9.09 28.44 5.01
N VAL A 260 9.09 27.11 4.94
CA VAL A 260 7.92 26.35 4.49
C VAL A 260 6.85 26.50 5.57
N PRO A 261 5.59 26.86 5.23
CA PRO A 261 4.50 26.77 6.18
C PRO A 261 4.48 25.33 6.70
N THR A 262 4.58 25.18 8.02
CA THR A 262 4.65 23.90 8.70
C THR A 262 3.31 23.19 8.58
N PHE A 263 3.05 22.60 7.41
CA PHE A 263 2.07 21.55 7.31
C PHE A 263 2.63 20.40 8.13
N ARG A 264 2.02 20.12 9.28
CA ARG A 264 2.30 18.93 10.09
C ARG A 264 1.84 17.71 9.27
N ALA A 265 2.58 17.38 8.21
CA ALA A 265 2.32 16.26 7.32
C ALA A 265 2.59 14.93 8.03
N TRP A 266 3.43 14.93 9.07
CA TRP A 266 3.79 13.74 9.82
C TRP A 266 2.58 13.03 10.46
N PRO A 267 1.69 13.69 11.23
CA PRO A 267 0.48 13.04 11.73
C PRO A 267 -0.50 12.61 10.63
N MET A 268 -0.48 13.26 9.46
CA MET A 268 -1.35 12.88 8.33
C MET A 268 -0.80 11.68 7.57
N VAL A 269 0.52 11.58 7.36
CA VAL A 269 1.18 10.42 6.75
C VAL A 269 1.16 9.23 7.71
N VAL A 270 1.43 9.44 9.00
CA VAL A 270 1.26 8.42 10.04
C VAL A 270 -0.21 8.02 10.14
N GLY A 271 -1.14 8.98 10.04
CA GLY A 271 -2.58 8.73 10.01
C GLY A 271 -3.00 7.90 8.81
N VAL A 272 -2.54 8.23 7.60
CA VAL A 272 -2.82 7.48 6.37
C VAL A 272 -2.21 6.09 6.42
N VAL A 273 -0.96 5.96 6.88
CA VAL A 273 -0.28 4.66 7.01
C VAL A 273 -0.96 3.81 8.09
N ALA A 274 -1.31 4.39 9.25
CA ALA A 274 -2.02 3.69 10.31
C ALA A 274 -3.44 3.29 9.87
N LEU A 275 -4.13 4.15 9.12
CA LEU A 275 -5.47 3.88 8.60
C LEU A 275 -5.44 2.81 7.49
N THR A 276 -4.46 2.86 6.57
CA THR A 276 -4.26 1.81 5.55
C THR A 276 -3.80 0.50 6.16
N LEU A 277 -2.93 0.53 7.17
CA LEU A 277 -2.52 -0.68 7.90
C LEU A 277 -3.71 -1.25 8.70
N ALA A 278 -4.53 -0.40 9.32
CA ALA A 278 -5.75 -0.82 10.01
C ALA A 278 -6.78 -1.40 9.03
N LEU A 279 -6.94 -0.82 7.84
CA LEU A 279 -7.75 -1.37 6.74
C LEU A 279 -7.21 -2.72 6.27
N ALA A 280 -5.90 -2.85 6.06
CA ALA A 280 -5.26 -4.07 5.61
C ALA A 280 -5.32 -5.18 6.68
N LEU A 281 -5.17 -4.83 7.96
CA LEU A 281 -5.34 -5.75 9.09
C LEU A 281 -6.81 -6.15 9.26
N ALA A 282 -7.75 -5.21 9.17
CA ALA A 282 -9.18 -5.50 9.21
C ALA A 282 -9.61 -6.38 8.03
N GLN A 283 -9.07 -6.16 6.82
CA GLN A 283 -9.30 -7.03 5.67
C GLN A 283 -8.61 -8.39 5.81
N GLY A 284 -7.39 -8.45 6.34
CA GLY A 284 -6.71 -9.70 6.65
C GLY A 284 -7.49 -10.52 7.66
N VAL A 285 -8.07 -9.88 8.68
CA VAL A 285 -9.01 -10.50 9.62
C VAL A 285 -10.27 -10.95 8.90
N VAL A 286 -10.88 -10.16 8.01
CA VAL A 286 -12.09 -10.56 7.27
C VAL A 286 -11.85 -11.74 6.31
N VAL A 287 -10.75 -11.72 5.55
CA VAL A 287 -10.34 -12.82 4.66
C VAL A 287 -10.02 -14.08 5.46
N TRP A 288 -9.35 -13.92 6.60
CA TRP A 288 -9.05 -15.03 7.50
C TRP A 288 -10.30 -15.55 8.22
N THR A 289 -11.24 -14.70 8.61
CA THR A 289 -12.53 -15.12 9.21
C THR A 289 -13.44 -15.78 8.20
N ALA A 290 -13.43 -15.30 6.94
CA ALA A 290 -14.12 -15.95 5.82
C ALA A 290 -13.51 -17.32 5.49
N ALA A 291 -12.18 -17.47 5.55
CA ALA A 291 -11.49 -18.74 5.35
C ALA A 291 -11.63 -19.71 6.54
N THR A 292 -11.95 -19.21 7.74
CA THR A 292 -12.10 -20.02 8.97
C THR A 292 -13.55 -20.24 9.41
N GLY A 293 -14.54 -19.79 8.62
CA GLY A 293 -15.96 -20.02 8.92
C GLY A 293 -16.50 -19.26 10.16
N SER A 294 -15.76 -18.29 10.68
CA SER A 294 -16.15 -17.56 11.90
C SER A 294 -17.13 -16.42 11.57
N ALA A 295 -18.32 -16.44 12.20
CA ALA A 295 -19.43 -15.52 11.91
C ALA A 295 -19.24 -14.07 12.43
N ALA A 296 -18.06 -13.71 12.91
CA ALA A 296 -17.81 -12.43 13.56
C ALA A 296 -17.67 -11.22 12.59
N SER A 297 -18.02 -11.37 11.30
CA SER A 297 -17.75 -10.35 10.27
C SER A 297 -18.92 -9.98 9.35
N ARG A 298 -20.15 -10.39 9.67
CA ARG A 298 -21.36 -10.04 8.89
C ARG A 298 -22.34 -9.36 9.85
N GLY A 299 -22.61 -8.04 9.81
CA GLY A 299 -22.88 -7.22 8.63
C GLY A 299 -22.47 -5.73 8.71
N ARG A 300 -22.95 -4.96 7.73
CA ARG A 300 -22.56 -3.58 7.37
C ARG A 300 -21.05 -3.25 7.20
N PRO A 301 -20.04 -4.14 7.24
CA PRO A 301 -18.65 -3.69 7.31
C PRO A 301 -18.13 -3.32 5.92
N GLY A 302 -18.70 -3.90 4.85
CA GLY A 302 -18.36 -3.61 3.45
C GLY A 302 -18.52 -2.14 3.10
N TYR A 303 -19.60 -1.51 3.56
CA TYR A 303 -19.83 -0.07 3.37
C TYR A 303 -18.86 0.78 4.19
N LEU A 304 -18.53 0.36 5.42
CA LEU A 304 -17.50 1.01 6.24
C LEU A 304 -16.11 0.93 5.56
N PHE A 305 -15.78 -0.19 4.92
CA PHE A 305 -14.53 -0.33 4.16
C PHE A 305 -14.48 0.63 2.97
N GLY A 306 -15.57 0.78 2.22
CA GLY A 306 -15.62 1.75 1.13
C GLY A 306 -15.49 3.20 1.63
N LEU A 307 -16.14 3.54 2.76
CA LEU A 307 -16.02 4.88 3.36
C LEU A 307 -14.58 5.17 3.82
N LEU A 308 -13.94 4.18 4.43
CA LEU A 308 -12.53 4.25 4.83
C LEU A 308 -11.59 4.38 3.62
N ALA A 309 -11.89 3.69 2.50
CA ALA A 309 -11.14 3.83 1.26
C ALA A 309 -11.25 5.25 0.68
N CYS A 310 -12.47 5.82 0.67
CA CYS A 310 -12.71 7.21 0.25
C CYS A 310 -11.98 8.22 1.15
N ALA A 311 -12.05 8.05 2.47
CA ALA A 311 -11.35 8.91 3.42
C ALA A 311 -9.83 8.85 3.23
N THR A 312 -9.29 7.65 3.01
CA THR A 312 -7.88 7.43 2.70
C THR A 312 -7.48 8.13 1.40
N ALA A 313 -8.29 8.00 0.35
CA ALA A 313 -8.04 8.66 -0.93
C ALA A 313 -8.04 10.19 -0.80
N ALA A 314 -8.96 10.76 0.00
CA ALA A 314 -9.02 12.20 0.26
C ALA A 314 -7.79 12.72 1.01
N LEU A 315 -7.34 12.00 2.05
CA LEU A 315 -6.10 12.32 2.76
C LEU A 315 -4.89 12.24 1.82
N PHE A 316 -4.86 11.24 0.94
CA PHE A 316 -3.80 11.10 -0.06
C PHE A 316 -3.81 12.26 -1.06
N ALA A 317 -4.98 12.68 -1.52
CA ALA A 317 -5.13 13.82 -2.41
C ALA A 317 -4.65 15.13 -1.77
N LEU A 318 -4.92 15.32 -0.47
CA LEU A 318 -4.39 16.46 0.30
C LEU A 318 -2.86 16.42 0.40
N ALA A 319 -2.27 15.26 0.66
CA ALA A 319 -0.82 15.08 0.70
C ALA A 319 -0.17 15.36 -0.68
N VAL A 320 -0.80 14.90 -1.76
CA VAL A 320 -0.38 15.16 -3.15
C VAL A 320 -0.45 16.65 -3.48
N ARG A 321 -1.56 17.31 -3.14
CA ARG A 321 -1.74 18.75 -3.35
C ARG A 321 -0.66 19.56 -2.62
N HIS A 322 -0.42 19.22 -1.36
CA HIS A 322 0.62 19.88 -0.56
C HIS A 322 2.02 19.65 -1.16
N ARG A 323 2.31 18.42 -1.61
CA ARG A 323 3.60 18.14 -2.27
C ARG A 323 3.76 18.91 -3.57
N ARG A 324 2.72 19.06 -4.39
CA ARG A 324 2.77 19.89 -5.61
C ARG A 324 3.15 21.33 -5.31
N GLN A 325 2.47 21.95 -4.35
CA GLN A 325 2.77 23.33 -3.93
C GLN A 325 4.22 23.47 -3.47
N ASN A 326 4.72 22.47 -2.76
CA ASN A 326 6.11 22.42 -2.34
C ASN A 326 7.08 22.25 -3.52
N LEU A 327 6.78 21.40 -4.50
CA LEU A 327 7.62 21.26 -5.69
C LEU A 327 7.67 22.58 -6.50
N GLU A 328 6.54 23.26 -6.65
CA GLU A 328 6.50 24.56 -7.35
C GLU A 328 7.38 25.61 -6.65
N ARG A 329 7.31 25.68 -5.30
CA ARG A 329 8.21 26.53 -4.52
C ARG A 329 9.67 26.10 -4.61
N ALA A 330 9.94 24.80 -4.66
CA ALA A 330 11.30 24.27 -4.82
C ALA A 330 11.93 24.67 -6.16
N MET A 331 11.10 24.81 -7.21
CA MET A 331 11.57 25.20 -8.54
C MET A 331 11.81 26.70 -8.67
N ALA A 332 11.22 27.54 -7.81
CA ALA A 332 11.36 29.00 -7.90
C ALA A 332 12.83 29.46 -7.82
N PRO A 333 13.67 29.00 -6.86
CA PRO A 333 15.08 29.39 -6.80
C PRO A 333 15.92 29.01 -8.03
N VAL A 334 15.51 27.98 -8.78
CA VAL A 334 16.19 27.57 -10.02
C VAL A 334 15.75 28.46 -11.17
N ARG A 335 14.44 28.70 -11.29
CA ARG A 335 13.86 29.50 -12.39
C ARG A 335 14.13 30.99 -12.29
N GLU A 336 14.29 31.50 -11.08
CA GLU A 336 14.53 32.91 -10.80
C GLU A 336 16.03 33.24 -10.78
N ALA A 337 16.90 32.24 -10.65
CA ALA A 337 18.33 32.47 -10.71
C ALA A 337 18.74 32.87 -12.12
N GLN A 338 19.62 33.86 -12.20
CA GLN A 338 20.25 34.22 -13.46
C GLN A 338 21.52 33.39 -13.59
N THR A 339 21.68 32.68 -14.70
CA THR A 339 22.93 31.99 -15.00
C THR A 339 24.01 33.04 -15.27
N VAL A 340 25.04 33.07 -14.42
CA VAL A 340 26.14 34.04 -14.51
C VAL A 340 27.38 33.33 -15.08
N PRO A 341 28.17 33.96 -15.97
CA PRO A 341 29.48 33.44 -16.32
C PRO A 341 30.37 33.28 -15.08
N LEU A 342 31.16 32.21 -15.02
CA LEU A 342 32.05 31.92 -13.88
C LEU A 342 33.01 33.09 -13.58
N ARG A 343 33.48 33.78 -14.63
CA ARG A 343 34.32 34.98 -14.53
C ARG A 343 33.62 36.19 -13.90
N ASP A 344 32.30 36.23 -13.89
CA ASP A 344 31.51 37.34 -13.33
C ASP A 344 30.84 36.98 -11.99
N ALA A 345 30.88 35.70 -11.60
CA ALA A 345 30.33 35.23 -10.33
C ALA A 345 31.00 35.92 -9.13
N ARG A 346 30.21 36.71 -8.37
CA ARG A 346 30.67 37.52 -7.23
C ARG A 346 29.60 37.68 -6.16
N GLY A 347 29.99 37.53 -4.89
CA GLY A 347 29.35 38.18 -3.74
C GLY A 347 27.91 37.80 -3.39
N GLY A 348 27.37 36.71 -3.95
CA GLY A 348 25.98 36.31 -3.72
C GLY A 348 25.67 34.91 -4.22
N VAL A 349 24.39 34.52 -4.19
CA VAL A 349 23.92 33.26 -4.77
C VAL A 349 23.99 33.36 -6.29
N VAL A 350 24.73 32.44 -6.90
CA VAL A 350 24.86 32.32 -8.35
C VAL A 350 24.34 30.96 -8.81
N GLU A 351 23.78 30.96 -10.02
CA GLU A 351 23.54 29.76 -10.81
C GLU A 351 24.64 29.65 -11.85
N LEU A 352 25.25 28.47 -11.95
CA LEU A 352 26.35 28.19 -12.87
C LEU A 352 26.10 26.86 -13.58
N ALA A 353 26.36 26.87 -14.88
CA ALA A 353 26.47 25.68 -15.72
C ALA A 353 27.93 25.51 -16.14
N VAL A 354 28.65 24.62 -15.46
CA VAL A 354 30.10 24.43 -15.63
C VAL A 354 30.42 23.00 -16.03
N SER A 355 31.65 22.76 -16.48
CA SER A 355 32.19 21.42 -16.72
C SER A 355 33.31 21.13 -15.73
N VAL A 356 33.36 19.90 -15.24
CA VAL A 356 34.43 19.44 -14.36
C VAL A 356 35.73 19.35 -15.15
N ARG A 357 36.80 19.95 -14.64
CA ARG A 357 38.10 19.96 -15.32
C ARG A 357 38.90 18.70 -15.01
N ASP A 358 39.81 18.38 -15.94
CA ASP A 358 40.74 17.25 -15.85
C ASP A 358 42.14 17.67 -15.37
N ASP A 359 42.27 18.83 -14.70
CA ASP A 359 43.57 19.39 -14.30
C ASP A 359 43.99 19.01 -12.86
N GLY A 360 43.20 18.17 -12.19
CA GLY A 360 43.47 17.66 -10.84
C GLY A 360 44.10 16.27 -10.85
N ALA A 361 44.72 15.88 -9.72
CA ALA A 361 45.11 14.49 -9.51
C ALA A 361 43.83 13.63 -9.42
N PRO A 362 43.67 12.60 -10.27
CA PRO A 362 42.47 11.78 -10.27
C PRO A 362 42.28 11.10 -8.91
N ALA A 363 41.10 11.25 -8.33
CA ALA A 363 40.69 10.54 -7.12
C ALA A 363 40.32 9.11 -7.48
N ALA A 364 41.02 8.13 -6.88
CA ALA A 364 40.67 6.73 -7.05
C ALA A 364 39.34 6.42 -6.34
N GLY A 365 38.38 5.84 -7.07
CA GLY A 365 37.15 5.31 -6.51
C GLY A 365 37.41 4.09 -5.63
N VAL A 366 36.78 4.05 -4.45
CA VAL A 366 36.90 2.97 -3.46
C VAL A 366 36.16 1.69 -3.89
N LEU A 367 35.04 1.82 -4.62
CA LEU A 367 34.16 0.70 -4.98
C LEU A 367 34.38 0.17 -6.40
N ASP A 368 34.95 0.97 -7.30
CA ASP A 368 35.14 0.68 -8.72
C ASP A 368 36.58 0.84 -9.21
N ALA A 369 37.50 1.34 -8.35
CA ALA A 369 38.92 1.52 -8.65
C ALA A 369 39.22 2.38 -9.90
N ARG A 370 38.25 3.16 -10.35
CA ARG A 370 38.40 4.06 -11.52
C ARG A 370 38.88 5.44 -11.06
N PRO A 371 39.65 6.14 -11.91
CA PRO A 371 39.98 7.54 -11.65
C PRO A 371 38.76 8.43 -11.89
N HIS A 372 38.48 9.32 -10.93
CA HIS A 372 37.41 10.31 -10.99
C HIS A 372 37.98 11.70 -10.69
N ALA A 373 37.28 12.76 -11.11
CA ALA A 373 37.66 14.12 -10.76
C ALA A 373 37.34 14.44 -9.28
N TRP A 374 36.29 13.80 -8.74
CA TRP A 374 35.92 13.92 -7.33
C TRP A 374 35.16 12.69 -6.84
N VAL A 375 35.38 12.32 -5.57
CA VAL A 375 34.76 11.18 -4.91
C VAL A 375 34.31 11.58 -3.51
N GLU A 376 33.08 11.21 -3.14
CA GLU A 376 32.60 11.18 -1.76
C GLU A 376 32.29 9.74 -1.36
N VAL A 377 32.84 9.31 -0.23
CA VAL A 377 32.56 8.01 0.37
C VAL A 377 31.86 8.21 1.71
N ARG A 378 30.71 7.55 1.83
CA ARG A 378 29.89 7.50 3.03
C ARG A 378 29.78 6.06 3.48
N VAL A 379 30.16 5.79 4.74
CA VAL A 379 30.09 4.45 5.32
C VAL A 379 29.13 4.45 6.49
N GLU A 380 28.11 3.60 6.40
CA GLU A 380 27.12 3.36 7.43
C GLU A 380 27.28 1.96 8.03
N GLU A 381 27.21 1.87 9.35
CA GLU A 381 27.17 0.61 10.09
C GLU A 381 25.73 0.25 10.43
N THR A 382 25.31 -0.99 10.17
CA THR A 382 24.12 -1.57 10.82
C THR A 382 24.55 -2.44 12.00
N VAL A 383 24.05 -2.13 13.19
CA VAL A 383 24.31 -2.86 14.44
C VAL A 383 23.01 -3.41 15.05
N ALA A 384 23.10 -4.54 15.73
CA ALA A 384 22.02 -5.09 16.56
C ALA A 384 22.07 -4.48 17.96
N VAL A 385 20.99 -3.81 18.37
CA VAL A 385 20.80 -3.28 19.73
C VAL A 385 19.57 -3.97 20.33
N GLY A 386 19.81 -5.00 21.13
CA GLY A 386 18.75 -5.88 21.64
C GLY A 386 18.03 -6.62 20.50
N LYS A 387 16.72 -6.40 20.37
CA LYS A 387 15.90 -6.96 19.27
C LYS A 387 15.80 -6.04 18.03
N GLN A 388 16.39 -4.85 18.08
CA GLN A 388 16.28 -3.86 17.01
C GLN A 388 17.59 -3.73 16.22
N GLN A 389 17.47 -3.30 14.95
CA GLN A 389 18.60 -2.97 14.11
C GLN A 389 18.68 -1.45 13.96
N VAL A 390 19.85 -0.88 14.28
CA VAL A 390 20.12 0.56 14.14
C VAL A 390 21.16 0.75 13.07
N THR A 391 21.00 1.76 12.22
CA THR A 391 22.01 2.15 11.23
C THR A 391 22.57 3.52 11.56
N GLN A 392 23.89 3.62 11.66
CA GLN A 392 24.61 4.84 12.02
C GLN A 392 25.66 5.19 10.97
N LEU A 393 25.88 6.47 10.74
CA LEU A 393 26.97 6.95 9.90
C LEU A 393 28.27 6.88 10.71
N VAL A 394 29.27 6.13 10.24
CA VAL A 394 30.57 6.02 10.92
C VAL A 394 31.66 6.84 10.26
N ALA A 395 31.56 7.04 8.94
CA ALA A 395 32.55 7.78 8.20
C ALA A 395 31.92 8.49 7.01
N ARG A 396 32.36 9.72 6.76
CA ARG A 396 32.04 10.50 5.57
C ARG A 396 33.27 11.32 5.22
N LYS A 397 33.83 11.09 4.05
CA LYS A 397 34.97 11.84 3.52
C LYS A 397 34.77 12.06 2.03
N TYR A 398 35.33 13.13 1.52
CA TYR A 398 35.38 13.42 0.10
C TYR A 398 36.76 13.93 -0.28
N TRP A 399 37.16 13.69 -1.53
CA TRP A 399 38.45 14.12 -2.06
C TRP A 399 38.41 14.21 -3.60
N PRO A 400 39.16 15.13 -4.21
CA PRO A 400 39.92 16.21 -3.56
C PRO A 400 38.98 17.21 -2.85
N ALA A 401 39.56 18.06 -1.98
CA ALA A 401 38.77 18.98 -1.14
C ALA A 401 38.00 20.03 -1.96
N LEU A 402 38.56 20.42 -3.11
CA LEU A 402 37.95 21.37 -4.05
C LEU A 402 37.82 20.71 -5.42
N ILE A 403 36.73 20.99 -6.12
CA ILE A 403 36.45 20.46 -7.45
C ILE A 403 36.81 21.54 -8.48
N PRO A 404 37.78 21.29 -9.37
CA PRO A 404 38.12 22.25 -10.41
C PRO A 404 37.07 22.24 -11.52
N VAL A 405 36.62 23.43 -11.90
CA VAL A 405 35.58 23.61 -12.92
C VAL A 405 35.95 24.72 -13.91
N SER A 406 35.37 24.66 -15.10
CA SER A 406 35.49 25.68 -16.13
C SER A 406 34.20 25.85 -16.90
N ASP A 407 34.02 27.05 -17.45
CA ASP A 407 33.08 27.34 -18.51
C ASP A 407 33.79 28.11 -19.64
N ALA A 408 33.02 28.67 -20.59
CA ALA A 408 33.57 29.47 -21.67
C ALA A 408 34.22 30.79 -21.20
N SER A 409 33.92 31.25 -19.98
CA SER A 409 34.39 32.52 -19.43
C SER A 409 35.68 32.39 -18.62
N GLY A 410 35.96 31.21 -18.06
CA GLY A 410 37.18 30.97 -17.31
C GLY A 410 37.17 29.73 -16.43
N SER A 411 37.99 29.78 -15.38
CA SER A 411 38.21 28.68 -14.43
C SER A 411 37.79 29.09 -13.01
N GLY A 412 37.41 28.10 -12.21
CA GLY A 412 37.04 28.29 -10.82
C GLY A 412 37.08 26.99 -10.03
N LEU A 413 36.68 27.07 -8.76
CA LEU A 413 36.64 25.93 -7.85
C LEU A 413 35.28 25.82 -7.19
N ILE A 414 34.89 24.61 -6.82
CA ILE A 414 33.72 24.34 -5.99
C ILE A 414 34.19 23.72 -4.69
N ASP A 415 33.65 24.23 -3.58
CA ASP A 415 33.83 23.69 -2.24
C ASP A 415 32.57 22.88 -1.85
N PRO A 416 32.64 21.52 -1.91
CA PRO A 416 31.51 20.65 -1.64
C PRO A 416 31.25 20.41 -0.14
N SER A 417 32.02 21.04 0.77
CA SER A 417 31.94 20.80 2.23
C SER A 417 30.53 20.88 2.79
N HIS A 418 29.74 21.82 2.27
CA HIS A 418 28.34 22.05 2.63
C HIS A 418 27.41 21.92 1.43
N ALA A 419 27.64 20.92 0.58
CA ALA A 419 26.80 20.63 -0.57
C ALA A 419 25.67 19.63 -0.28
N GLU A 420 24.52 19.89 -0.91
CA GLU A 420 23.50 18.90 -1.22
C GLU A 420 23.77 18.38 -2.62
N VAL A 421 24.33 17.17 -2.68
CA VAL A 421 24.82 16.53 -3.90
C VAL A 421 23.78 15.58 -4.47
N ASP A 422 23.46 15.78 -5.75
CA ASP A 422 22.69 14.89 -6.61
C ASP A 422 23.59 14.42 -7.75
N LEU A 423 24.41 13.42 -7.42
CA LEU A 423 25.46 12.88 -8.27
C LEU A 423 25.24 11.38 -8.49
N ARG A 424 25.94 10.84 -9.49
CA ARG A 424 25.98 9.39 -9.68
C ARG A 424 26.63 8.75 -8.45
N SER A 425 25.88 7.89 -7.75
CA SER A 425 26.42 7.11 -6.64
C SER A 425 26.26 5.60 -6.82
N THR A 426 27.20 4.85 -6.26
CA THR A 426 27.24 3.39 -6.24
C THR A 426 27.17 2.94 -4.78
N VAL A 427 26.28 1.99 -4.49
CA VAL A 427 26.11 1.46 -3.13
C VAL A 427 26.50 -0.02 -3.10
N LYS A 428 27.37 -0.39 -2.15
CA LYS A 428 27.69 -1.79 -1.86
C LYS A 428 27.47 -2.10 -0.38
N THR A 429 26.91 -3.27 -0.09
CA THR A 429 26.67 -3.75 1.27
C THR A 429 27.55 -4.94 1.57
N TYR A 430 28.28 -4.89 2.67
CA TYR A 430 29.22 -5.92 3.11
C TYR A 430 28.74 -6.51 4.44
N LYS A 431 28.43 -7.81 4.43
CA LYS A 431 28.05 -8.53 5.66
C LYS A 431 29.28 -8.80 6.52
N GLN A 432 29.06 -9.15 7.78
CA GLN A 432 30.13 -9.45 8.75
C GLN A 432 31.25 -10.36 8.18
N GLY A 433 30.92 -11.43 7.46
CA GLY A 433 31.91 -12.36 6.89
C GLY A 433 32.69 -11.84 5.67
N SER A 434 32.16 -10.85 4.93
CA SER A 434 32.81 -10.25 3.75
C SER A 434 33.48 -8.90 4.07
N SER A 435 33.60 -8.55 5.35
CA SER A 435 34.07 -7.24 5.82
C SER A 435 35.59 -7.05 5.73
N VAL A 436 36.36 -8.13 5.61
CA VAL A 436 37.84 -8.09 5.58
C VAL A 436 38.38 -7.39 4.33
N GLU A 437 37.80 -7.66 3.16
CA GLU A 437 38.20 -7.03 1.91
C GLU A 437 37.85 -5.53 1.92
N LEU A 438 36.65 -5.18 2.39
CA LEU A 438 36.26 -3.78 2.58
C LEU A 438 37.19 -3.06 3.55
N ALA A 439 37.52 -3.67 4.69
CA ALA A 439 38.41 -3.07 5.68
C ALA A 439 39.79 -2.77 5.08
N ARG A 440 40.31 -3.67 4.24
CA ARG A 440 41.57 -3.46 3.50
C ARG A 440 41.45 -2.27 2.54
N THR A 441 40.40 -2.22 1.72
CA THR A 441 40.20 -1.14 0.76
C THR A 441 40.01 0.21 1.46
N LEU A 442 39.25 0.26 2.55
CA LEU A 442 39.02 1.48 3.31
C LEU A 442 40.29 1.95 4.04
N ALA A 443 41.09 1.03 4.58
CA ALA A 443 42.37 1.36 5.21
C ALA A 443 43.39 1.99 4.25
N GLN A 444 43.31 1.66 2.95
CA GLN A 444 44.13 2.26 1.90
C GLN A 444 43.54 3.58 1.36
N SER A 445 42.34 3.96 1.81
CA SER A 445 41.64 5.17 1.37
C SER A 445 41.72 6.28 2.44
N PRO A 446 41.37 7.54 2.10
CA PRO A 446 41.27 8.64 3.08
C PRO A 446 40.24 8.43 4.20
N ILE A 447 39.38 7.41 4.11
CA ILE A 447 38.47 7.00 5.20
C ILE A 447 39.26 6.38 6.36
N GLY A 448 40.33 5.64 6.07
CA GLY A 448 41.11 4.89 7.03
C GLY A 448 40.43 3.61 7.52
N THR A 449 41.02 3.00 8.55
CA THR A 449 40.53 1.75 9.14
C THR A 449 39.26 2.01 9.96
N LEU A 450 38.21 1.22 9.70
CA LEU A 450 36.99 1.22 10.50
C LEU A 450 36.99 0.05 11.49
N ASN A 451 36.71 0.34 12.75
CA ASN A 451 36.52 -0.68 13.77
C ASN A 451 35.02 -0.97 13.92
N PRO A 452 34.58 -2.23 13.80
CA PRO A 452 33.17 -2.58 13.97
C PRO A 452 32.73 -2.38 15.43
N SER A 453 31.55 -1.81 15.61
CA SER A 453 30.89 -1.67 16.91
C SER A 453 30.42 -3.04 17.43
N ALA A 454 30.15 -3.13 18.73
CA ALA A 454 29.52 -4.31 19.32
C ALA A 454 28.16 -4.58 18.65
N GLY A 455 27.91 -5.84 18.26
CA GLY A 455 26.68 -6.22 17.56
C GLY A 455 26.65 -5.84 16.06
N HIS A 456 27.81 -5.55 15.45
CA HIS A 456 27.93 -5.31 14.02
C HIS A 456 27.28 -6.40 13.16
N LEU A 457 26.42 -6.00 12.22
CA LEU A 457 25.78 -6.91 11.25
C LEU A 457 26.34 -6.72 9.83
N ARG A 458 26.51 -5.46 9.41
CA ARG A 458 26.98 -5.12 8.05
C ARG A 458 27.44 -3.67 7.94
N TRP A 459 28.28 -3.42 6.95
CA TRP A 459 28.63 -2.10 6.43
C TRP A 459 27.84 -1.81 5.15
N THR A 460 27.39 -0.58 4.97
CA THR A 460 26.88 -0.07 3.70
C THR A 460 27.76 1.09 3.28
N VAL A 461 28.39 0.97 2.12
CA VAL A 461 29.32 1.97 1.58
C VAL A 461 28.68 2.55 0.34
N GLU A 462 28.45 3.86 0.36
CA GLU A 462 27.98 4.65 -0.76
C GLU A 462 29.15 5.50 -1.28
N GLN A 463 29.40 5.43 -2.58
CA GLN A 463 30.39 6.23 -3.29
C GLN A 463 29.69 7.12 -4.31
N SER A 464 29.74 8.43 -4.14
CA SER A 464 29.31 9.42 -5.13
C SER A 464 30.51 9.92 -5.91
N VAL A 465 30.39 10.07 -7.24
CA VAL A 465 31.52 10.45 -8.10
C VAL A 465 31.16 11.53 -9.11
N LEU A 466 32.18 12.27 -9.54
CA LEU A 466 32.18 13.13 -10.72
C LEU A 466 33.31 12.74 -11.65
N ASP A 467 33.01 12.59 -12.93
CA ASP A 467 34.01 12.30 -13.95
C ASP A 467 34.57 13.59 -14.58
N PRO A 468 35.83 13.59 -15.06
CA PRO A 468 36.35 14.71 -15.84
C PRO A 468 35.49 14.98 -17.09
N GLY A 469 35.23 16.26 -17.38
CA GLY A 469 34.41 16.71 -18.50
C GLY A 469 32.89 16.57 -18.28
N GLU A 470 32.44 16.06 -17.13
CA GLU A 470 31.02 15.97 -16.80
C GLU A 470 30.42 17.38 -16.59
N SER A 471 29.23 17.60 -17.14
CA SER A 471 28.48 18.84 -16.91
C SER A 471 27.95 18.88 -15.48
N LEU A 472 28.05 20.05 -14.85
CA LEU A 472 27.69 20.25 -13.46
C LEU A 472 26.87 21.53 -13.33
N TYR A 473 25.66 21.37 -12.80
CA TYR A 473 24.81 22.48 -12.40
C TYR A 473 25.09 22.82 -10.93
N VAL A 474 25.34 24.10 -10.67
CA VAL A 474 25.67 24.60 -9.34
C VAL A 474 24.76 25.77 -9.00
N LEU A 475 24.10 25.69 -7.84
CA LEU A 475 23.38 26.83 -7.25
C LEU A 475 23.93 27.07 -5.85
N GLY A 476 24.49 28.25 -5.59
CA GLY A 476 25.28 28.44 -4.37
C GLY A 476 25.82 29.85 -4.16
N PRO A 477 26.08 30.27 -2.92
CA PRO A 477 26.90 31.46 -2.68
C PRO A 477 28.29 31.31 -3.32
N CYS A 478 28.73 32.38 -3.96
CA CYS A 478 30.05 32.49 -4.58
C CYS A 478 30.90 33.56 -3.88
N ARG A 479 32.16 33.22 -3.64
CA ARG A 479 33.20 34.12 -3.13
C ARG A 479 34.38 34.17 -4.11
N ARG A 480 35.17 35.23 -4.03
CA ARG A 480 36.44 35.34 -4.76
C ARG A 480 37.57 34.99 -3.83
N ILE A 481 38.52 34.17 -4.30
CA ILE A 481 39.81 33.96 -3.64
C ILE A 481 40.92 34.41 -4.58
N GLU A 482 42.08 34.73 -4.04
CA GLU A 482 43.28 34.97 -4.85
C GLU A 482 43.62 33.70 -5.64
N ASP A 483 43.88 33.86 -6.94
CA ASP A 483 44.30 32.74 -7.78
C ASP A 483 45.79 32.46 -7.54
N PRO A 484 46.16 31.29 -6.98
CA PRO A 484 47.56 30.94 -6.74
C PRO A 484 48.38 30.85 -8.04
N LYS A 485 47.73 30.68 -9.21
CA LYS A 485 48.41 30.72 -10.52
C LYS A 485 48.63 32.15 -11.03
N ALA A 486 47.76 33.09 -10.65
CA ALA A 486 47.85 34.49 -11.09
C ALA A 486 49.06 35.24 -10.50
N ALA A 487 49.58 34.80 -9.34
CA ALA A 487 50.81 35.34 -8.75
C ALA A 487 52.03 35.26 -9.70
N SER A 488 51.98 34.40 -10.73
CA SER A 488 53.06 34.19 -11.70
C SER A 488 52.83 34.84 -13.07
N SER A 489 51.68 35.49 -13.33
CA SER A 489 51.31 35.98 -14.67
C SER A 489 50.89 37.45 -14.68
N TYR A 490 51.39 38.21 -15.66
CA TYR A 490 51.21 39.68 -15.76
C TYR A 490 49.80 40.12 -16.24
N ARG A 491 48.83 39.20 -16.41
CA ARG A 491 47.49 39.50 -16.99
C ARG A 491 46.35 39.32 -15.97
N MET A 492 46.01 40.44 -15.32
CA MET A 492 44.68 40.99 -14.98
C MET A 492 43.45 40.15 -14.57
N ASP A 493 43.56 38.96 -14.01
CA ASP A 493 42.54 38.50 -13.04
C ASP A 493 43.23 37.77 -11.88
N SER A 494 43.57 38.51 -10.82
CA SER A 494 44.26 37.97 -9.63
C SER A 494 43.36 37.11 -8.74
N THR A 495 42.09 36.90 -9.13
CA THR A 495 41.09 36.22 -8.30
C THR A 495 40.26 35.24 -9.09
N MET A 496 40.02 34.05 -8.52
CA MET A 496 39.14 33.03 -9.07
C MET A 496 37.83 32.94 -8.28
N ALA A 497 36.77 32.51 -8.95
CA ALA A 497 35.49 32.21 -8.30
C ALA A 497 35.56 30.87 -7.55
N VAL A 498 35.11 30.89 -6.29
CA VAL A 498 34.91 29.70 -5.46
C VAL A 498 33.47 29.65 -5.02
N VAL A 499 32.77 28.59 -5.39
CA VAL A 499 31.38 28.39 -5.02
C VAL A 499 31.33 27.43 -3.86
N GLY A 500 30.84 27.89 -2.72
CA GLY A 500 30.95 27.14 -1.47
C GLY A 500 29.93 27.63 -0.46
N GLY A 501 29.29 26.69 0.23
CA GLY A 501 28.19 26.97 1.15
C GLY A 501 28.62 27.01 2.61
N THR A 502 27.65 27.30 3.47
CA THR A 502 27.76 27.11 4.92
C THR A 502 26.77 26.05 5.38
N ALA A 503 26.82 25.67 6.66
CA ALA A 503 25.83 24.74 7.22
C ALA A 503 24.38 25.26 7.09
N ALA A 504 24.19 26.59 7.12
CA ALA A 504 22.90 27.26 7.00
C ALA A 504 22.48 27.49 5.54
N ASP A 505 23.43 27.83 4.65
CA ASP A 505 23.19 28.05 3.23
C ASP A 505 24.00 27.07 2.39
N ARG A 506 23.41 25.90 2.14
CA ARG A 506 24.05 24.79 1.44
C ARG A 506 24.02 25.00 -0.06
N ILE A 507 25.11 24.66 -0.74
CA ILE A 507 25.13 24.67 -2.20
C ILE A 507 24.40 23.44 -2.75
N ILE A 508 23.84 23.55 -3.94
CA ILE A 508 23.23 22.46 -4.67
C ILE A 508 24.17 22.09 -5.80
N LEU A 509 24.54 20.82 -5.87
CA LEU A 509 25.38 20.26 -6.93
C LEU A 509 24.62 19.14 -7.63
N HIS A 510 24.36 19.30 -8.92
CA HIS A 510 23.64 18.32 -9.74
C HIS A 510 24.46 17.94 -10.97
N ALA A 511 24.65 16.64 -11.20
CA ALA A 511 25.31 16.14 -12.41
C ALA A 511 24.39 16.34 -13.64
N GLY A 512 24.73 17.30 -14.49
CA GLY A 512 23.96 17.70 -15.66
C GLY A 512 23.80 19.22 -15.78
N ASP A 513 22.69 19.64 -16.37
CA ASP A 513 22.33 21.04 -16.61
C ASP A 513 21.02 21.40 -15.89
N GLU A 514 20.61 22.66 -16.01
CA GLU A 514 19.33 23.13 -15.48
C GLU A 514 18.15 22.29 -16.01
N ARG A 515 18.20 21.89 -17.29
CA ARG A 515 17.12 21.11 -17.91
C ARG A 515 17.01 19.70 -17.33
N SER A 516 18.13 19.03 -17.05
CA SER A 516 18.12 17.71 -16.42
C SER A 516 17.62 17.79 -14.98
N LEU A 517 17.99 18.86 -14.25
CA LEU A 517 17.49 19.15 -12.91
C LEU A 517 15.97 19.38 -12.92
N LEU A 518 15.48 20.26 -13.79
CA LEU A 518 14.05 20.56 -13.90
C LEU A 518 13.25 19.34 -14.40
N ARG A 519 13.85 18.51 -15.27
CA ARG A 519 13.23 17.27 -15.73
C ARG A 519 13.08 16.24 -14.61
N SER A 520 14.06 16.10 -13.72
CA SER A 520 13.97 15.17 -12.59
C SER A 520 12.86 15.56 -11.61
N ILE A 521 12.70 16.88 -11.35
CA ILE A 521 11.59 17.43 -10.56
C ILE A 521 10.25 17.29 -11.33
N GLY A 522 10.28 17.49 -12.66
CA GLY A 522 9.14 17.35 -13.55
C GLY A 522 8.55 15.94 -13.58
N LEU A 523 9.39 14.90 -13.49
CA LEU A 523 8.92 13.51 -13.38
C LEU A 523 8.08 13.29 -12.11
N GLU A 524 8.49 13.86 -10.98
CA GLU A 524 7.70 13.80 -9.75
C GLU A 524 6.35 14.52 -9.94
N ARG A 525 6.33 15.67 -10.62
CA ARG A 525 5.10 16.40 -10.94
C ARG A 525 4.15 15.57 -11.81
N THR A 526 4.64 15.01 -12.92
CA THR A 526 3.82 14.15 -13.80
C THR A 526 3.27 12.94 -13.06
N TYR A 527 4.06 12.36 -12.17
CA TYR A 527 3.60 11.27 -11.31
C TYR A 527 2.46 11.71 -10.37
N LEU A 528 2.57 12.88 -9.74
CA LEU A 528 1.50 13.43 -8.89
C LEU A 528 0.22 13.73 -9.69
N ASP A 529 0.33 14.11 -10.97
CA ASP A 529 -0.78 14.29 -11.93
C ASP A 529 -1.53 12.99 -12.19
N LEU A 530 -0.81 11.94 -12.57
CA LEU A 530 -1.38 10.60 -12.71
C LEU A 530 -2.01 10.11 -11.41
N LEU A 531 -1.34 10.35 -10.28
CA LEU A 531 -1.83 9.96 -8.96
C LEU A 531 -3.15 10.64 -8.60
N THR A 532 -3.29 11.93 -8.92
CA THR A 532 -4.54 12.67 -8.65
C THR A 532 -5.70 12.11 -9.46
N ALA A 533 -5.48 11.80 -10.74
CA ALA A 533 -6.47 11.19 -11.60
C ALA A 533 -6.88 9.80 -11.08
N ALA A 534 -5.91 8.99 -10.66
CA ALA A 534 -6.16 7.67 -10.09
C ALA A 534 -6.98 7.73 -8.78
N LEU A 535 -6.66 8.68 -7.89
CA LEU A 535 -7.41 8.90 -6.65
C LEU A 535 -8.85 9.33 -6.92
N ALA A 536 -9.06 10.24 -7.88
CA ALA A 536 -10.39 10.65 -8.31
C ALA A 536 -11.18 9.46 -8.88
N GLY A 537 -10.54 8.64 -9.72
CA GLY A 537 -11.14 7.41 -10.26
C GLY A 537 -11.58 6.44 -9.17
N VAL A 538 -10.72 6.17 -8.17
CA VAL A 538 -11.04 5.31 -7.03
C VAL A 538 -12.21 5.87 -6.21
N ALA A 539 -12.19 7.17 -5.90
CA ALA A 539 -13.25 7.79 -5.12
C ALA A 539 -14.60 7.76 -5.87
N LEU A 540 -14.62 8.09 -7.16
CA LEU A 540 -15.82 8.04 -8.01
C LEU A 540 -16.34 6.61 -8.16
N SER A 541 -15.46 5.63 -8.38
CA SER A 541 -15.89 4.23 -8.49
C SER A 541 -16.50 3.72 -7.20
N GLN A 542 -15.89 4.03 -6.04
CA GLN A 542 -16.42 3.61 -4.74
C GLN A 542 -17.76 4.28 -4.44
N LEU A 543 -17.89 5.58 -4.75
CA LEU A 543 -19.16 6.29 -4.58
C LEU A 543 -20.26 5.73 -5.49
N ALA A 544 -19.94 5.45 -6.76
CA ALA A 544 -20.88 4.84 -7.71
C ALA A 544 -21.31 3.44 -7.26
N ILE A 545 -20.38 2.62 -6.76
CA ILE A 545 -20.67 1.28 -6.22
C ILE A 545 -21.58 1.40 -4.99
N MET A 546 -21.29 2.30 -4.04
CA MET A 546 -22.15 2.50 -2.88
C MET A 546 -23.54 2.97 -3.26
N LEU A 547 -23.66 3.92 -4.18
CA LEU A 547 -24.95 4.42 -4.64
C LEU A 547 -25.74 3.33 -5.38
N ALA A 548 -25.08 2.53 -6.22
CA ALA A 548 -25.70 1.43 -6.92
C ALA A 548 -26.18 0.34 -5.94
N LEU A 549 -25.36 0.00 -4.94
CA LEU A 549 -25.70 -0.98 -3.91
C LEU A 549 -26.71 -0.46 -2.87
N TRP A 550 -26.88 0.85 -2.73
CA TRP A 550 -27.89 1.46 -1.85
C TRP A 550 -29.23 1.69 -2.56
N ALA A 551 -29.20 1.98 -3.86
CA ALA A 551 -30.39 2.02 -4.71
C ALA A 551 -30.91 0.62 -5.02
N LEU A 552 -30.02 -0.38 -4.95
CA LEU A 552 -30.42 -1.74 -4.72
C LEU A 552 -31.02 -1.81 -3.31
#